data_AF-A0A1J6J6F2-F1
#
_entry.id   AF-A0A1J6J6F2-F1
#
_cell.length_a   1.000
_cell.length_b   1.000
_cell.length_c   1.000
_cell.angle_alpha   90.00
_cell.angle_beta   90.00
_cell.angle_gamma   90.00
#
_symmetry.space_group_name_H-M   'P 1'
#
loop_
_entity.id
_entity.type
_entity.pdbx_description
1 polymer ?
#
loop_
_entity_poly.entity_id
_entity_poly.type
_entity_poly.pdbx_seq_one_letter_code
_entity_poly.pdbx_strand_id
1 'polypeptide(L)'
;MEAPILISSIPNLFSFFTFFLIIYLVAYFIIFRSWKPKLRPEASSCAISLLHGTPAVFFAVTSLLADPDRDFHSPNTPLQNLVLDYSISYFLMDLTHYLIFYPSDVLFIGHHLATLFVFVTCRYVVYHGAYAILVLLILAEVTSFIQNTWTLANARKSDVEFAAKVYALLSPPFYVLYSLVRGIAGPYFVYRMFTYYLSGAANNVIPRWIWISWVFVVVTAISVSILWISNLWVELYRERSRELERKVR
;
A
#
# COMPACT_ATOMS: atom_id res chain seq x y z
N MET A 1 -8.16 -11.10 -31.58
CA MET A 1 -6.94 -11.92 -31.39
C MET A 1 -6.10 -11.24 -30.31
N GLU A 2 -6.27 -11.62 -29.04
CA GLU A 2 -5.68 -10.93 -27.86
C GLU A 2 -4.76 -11.83 -27.01
N ALA A 3 -4.44 -13.03 -27.49
CA ALA A 3 -3.60 -13.99 -26.78
C ALA A 3 -2.10 -13.62 -26.57
N PRO A 4 -1.43 -12.77 -27.38
CA PRO A 4 0.02 -12.55 -27.22
C PRO A 4 0.42 -11.78 -25.95
N ILE A 5 -0.45 -10.91 -25.43
CA ILE A 5 -0.10 -9.99 -24.33
C ILE A 5 -0.09 -10.73 -22.98
N LEU A 6 -1.02 -11.67 -22.77
CA LEU A 6 -1.14 -12.42 -21.51
C LEU A 6 0.09 -13.31 -21.25
N ILE A 7 0.61 -13.99 -22.28
CA ILE A 7 1.77 -14.89 -22.17
C ILE A 7 3.07 -14.10 -21.90
N SER A 8 3.18 -12.86 -22.39
CA SER A 8 4.35 -12.01 -22.11
C SER A 8 4.41 -11.46 -20.68
N SER A 9 3.29 -11.46 -19.95
CA SER A 9 3.15 -10.80 -18.64
C SER A 9 3.34 -11.76 -17.45
N ILE A 10 2.95 -13.04 -17.61
CA ILE A 10 3.14 -14.10 -16.60
C ILE A 10 4.62 -14.25 -16.16
N PRO A 11 5.62 -14.18 -17.06
CA PRO A 11 7.02 -14.20 -16.68
C PRO A 11 7.40 -13.08 -15.69
N ASN A 12 6.81 -11.89 -15.83
CA ASN A 12 7.11 -10.75 -14.94
C ASN A 12 6.54 -10.99 -13.54
N LEU A 13 5.28 -11.43 -13.45
CA LEU A 13 4.65 -11.71 -12.15
C LEU A 13 5.44 -12.75 -11.34
N PHE A 14 5.81 -13.87 -11.99
CA PHE A 14 6.57 -14.93 -11.33
C PHE A 14 7.97 -14.45 -10.92
N SER A 15 8.64 -13.69 -11.79
CA SER A 15 9.97 -13.14 -11.50
C SER A 15 9.94 -12.16 -10.33
N PHE A 16 8.98 -11.22 -10.32
CA PHE A 16 8.83 -10.26 -9.21
C PHE A 16 8.40 -10.94 -7.92
N PHE A 17 7.51 -11.94 -7.97
CA PHE A 17 7.11 -12.70 -6.79
C PHE A 17 8.32 -13.44 -6.20
N THR A 18 9.11 -14.10 -7.05
CA THR A 18 10.35 -14.78 -6.65
C THR A 18 11.35 -13.79 -6.05
N PHE A 19 11.47 -12.61 -6.63
CA PHE A 19 12.28 -11.53 -6.08
C PHE A 19 11.83 -11.15 -4.66
N PHE A 20 10.55 -10.85 -4.44
CA PHE A 20 10.04 -10.52 -3.10
C PHE A 20 10.17 -11.69 -2.11
N LEU A 21 9.99 -12.93 -2.56
CA LEU A 21 10.22 -14.12 -1.75
C LEU A 21 11.68 -14.22 -1.30
N ILE A 22 12.65 -14.03 -2.20
CA ILE A 22 14.08 -14.05 -1.86
C ILE A 22 14.39 -12.95 -0.83
N ILE A 23 13.89 -11.74 -1.06
CA ILE A 23 14.06 -10.63 -0.10
C ILE A 23 13.45 -10.98 1.26
N TYR A 24 12.24 -11.52 1.29
CA TYR A 24 11.57 -11.93 2.53
C TYR A 24 12.41 -12.98 3.30
N LEU A 25 12.92 -14.00 2.60
CA LEU A 25 13.75 -15.05 3.19
C LEU A 25 15.09 -14.49 3.70
N VAL A 26 15.75 -13.63 2.93
CA VAL A 26 16.97 -12.93 3.35
C VAL A 26 16.70 -12.08 4.59
N ALA A 27 15.61 -11.32 4.59
CA ALA A 27 15.21 -10.52 5.75
C ALA A 27 14.99 -11.42 6.98
N TYR A 28 14.30 -12.54 6.81
CA TYR A 28 13.93 -13.43 7.90
C TYR A 28 15.13 -14.19 8.50
N PHE A 29 15.95 -14.80 7.64
CA PHE A 29 17.03 -15.70 8.04
C PHE A 29 18.38 -15.01 8.23
N ILE A 30 18.59 -13.84 7.62
CA ILE A 30 19.89 -13.15 7.63
C ILE A 30 19.80 -11.82 8.38
N ILE A 31 18.93 -10.90 7.94
CA ILE A 31 18.88 -9.53 8.48
C ILE A 31 18.32 -9.53 9.92
N PHE A 32 17.16 -10.15 10.13
CA PHE A 32 16.46 -10.18 11.42
C PHE A 32 16.76 -11.46 12.22
N ARG A 33 17.83 -12.18 11.88
CA ARG A 33 18.21 -13.45 12.54
C ARG A 33 18.43 -13.32 14.05
N SER A 34 18.82 -12.14 14.52
CA SER A 34 19.05 -11.86 15.95
C SER A 34 17.78 -11.39 16.68
N TRP A 35 16.70 -11.08 15.96
CA TRP A 35 15.45 -10.67 16.57
C TRP A 35 14.73 -11.88 17.17
N LYS A 36 13.82 -11.62 18.12
CA LYS A 36 12.95 -12.66 18.70
C LYS A 36 12.18 -13.35 17.56
N PRO A 37 12.10 -14.69 17.51
CA PRO A 37 11.44 -15.41 16.41
C PRO A 37 10.04 -14.90 16.08
N LYS A 38 9.25 -14.53 17.09
CA LYS A 38 7.90 -13.96 16.93
C LYS A 38 7.82 -12.60 16.21
N LEU A 39 8.92 -11.85 16.13
CA LEU A 39 8.97 -10.53 15.50
C LEU A 39 9.57 -10.58 14.09
N ARG A 40 10.24 -11.69 13.73
CA ARG A 40 10.91 -11.81 12.43
C ARG A 40 9.94 -11.78 11.25
N PRO A 41 8.77 -12.45 11.29
CA PRO A 41 7.84 -12.39 10.17
C PRO A 41 7.41 -10.95 9.85
N GLU A 42 6.90 -10.21 10.84
CA GLU A 42 6.48 -8.81 10.67
C GLU A 42 7.62 -7.92 10.19
N ALA A 43 8.83 -8.11 10.75
CA ALA A 43 10.01 -7.36 10.31
C ALA A 43 10.37 -7.65 8.84
N SER A 44 10.27 -8.91 8.41
CA SER A 44 10.48 -9.32 7.01
C SER A 44 9.41 -8.78 6.07
N SER A 45 8.13 -8.76 6.49
CA SER A 45 7.05 -8.11 5.75
C SER A 45 7.33 -6.61 5.59
N CYS A 46 7.75 -5.92 6.65
CA CYS A 46 8.16 -4.51 6.56
C CYS A 46 9.33 -4.31 5.57
N ALA A 47 10.28 -5.24 5.50
CA ALA A 47 11.41 -5.14 4.57
C ALA A 47 10.98 -5.28 3.10
N ILE A 48 10.11 -6.23 2.77
CA ILE A 48 9.56 -6.32 1.40
C ILE A 48 8.66 -5.13 1.07
N SER A 49 7.91 -4.61 2.05
CA SER A 49 7.07 -3.41 1.89
C SER A 49 7.91 -2.16 1.62
N LEU A 50 9.03 -1.97 2.31
CA LEU A 50 9.99 -0.87 2.03
C LEU A 50 10.60 -0.99 0.64
N LEU A 51 10.98 -2.21 0.25
CA LEU A 51 11.55 -2.51 -1.06
C LEU A 51 10.52 -2.50 -2.19
N HIS A 52 9.22 -2.56 -1.90
CA HIS A 52 8.15 -2.33 -2.86
C HIS A 52 7.77 -0.85 -2.93
N GLY A 53 7.37 -0.25 -1.81
CA GLY A 53 6.73 1.06 -1.77
C GLY A 53 7.61 2.16 -2.34
N THR A 54 8.91 2.14 -2.00
CA THR A 54 9.84 3.16 -2.50
C THR A 54 9.99 3.07 -4.03
N PRO A 55 10.40 1.93 -4.64
CA PRO A 55 10.42 1.80 -6.09
C PRO A 55 9.05 2.01 -6.75
N ALA A 56 7.96 1.53 -6.16
CA ALA A 56 6.62 1.67 -6.69
C ALA A 56 6.23 3.14 -6.89
N VAL A 57 6.53 4.02 -5.92
CA VAL A 57 6.30 5.47 -6.08
C VAL A 57 7.09 6.02 -7.27
N PHE A 58 8.39 5.72 -7.35
CA PHE A 58 9.24 6.25 -8.43
C PHE A 58 8.80 5.74 -9.81
N PHE A 59 8.52 4.44 -9.93
CA PHE A 59 8.09 3.86 -11.19
C PHE A 59 6.69 4.31 -11.59
N ALA A 60 5.75 4.39 -10.63
CA ALA A 60 4.41 4.92 -10.88
C ALA A 60 4.50 6.37 -11.36
N VAL A 61 5.17 7.26 -10.63
CA VAL A 61 5.35 8.67 -11.02
C VAL A 61 5.98 8.77 -12.41
N THR A 62 7.06 8.03 -12.67
CA THR A 62 7.74 8.04 -13.97
C THR A 62 6.82 7.57 -15.09
N SER A 63 6.08 6.47 -14.87
CA SER A 63 5.15 5.91 -15.85
C SER A 63 4.00 6.87 -16.17
N LEU A 64 3.52 7.61 -15.17
CA LEU A 64 2.50 8.62 -15.36
C LEU A 64 3.08 9.83 -16.09
N LEU A 65 4.22 10.35 -15.65
CA LEU A 65 4.88 11.51 -16.29
C LEU A 65 5.23 11.27 -17.76
N ALA A 66 5.59 10.05 -18.12
CA ALA A 66 5.90 9.65 -19.50
C ALA A 66 4.66 9.49 -20.40
N ASP A 67 3.46 9.44 -19.84
CA ASP A 67 2.20 9.29 -20.57
C ASP A 67 1.56 10.67 -20.82
N PRO A 68 1.58 11.21 -22.06
CA PRO A 68 0.97 12.50 -22.36
C PRO A 68 -0.57 12.44 -22.36
N ASP A 69 -1.15 11.27 -22.60
CA ASP A 69 -2.60 11.06 -22.76
C ASP A 69 -3.25 10.47 -21.50
N ARG A 70 -2.60 10.68 -20.33
CA ARG A 70 -3.05 10.12 -19.05
C ARG A 70 -4.43 10.66 -18.67
N ASP A 71 -5.39 9.76 -18.50
CA ASP A 71 -6.74 10.06 -18.02
C ASP A 71 -7.32 8.83 -17.32
N PHE A 72 -8.44 9.00 -16.63
CA PHE A 72 -9.10 7.94 -15.85
C PHE A 72 -9.53 6.72 -16.66
N HIS A 73 -9.69 6.84 -17.98
CA HIS A 73 -10.09 5.74 -18.86
C HIS A 73 -9.02 5.37 -19.89
N SER A 74 -7.85 6.01 -19.84
CA SER A 74 -6.79 5.76 -20.83
C SER A 74 -6.33 4.30 -20.80
N PRO A 75 -5.95 3.74 -21.96
CA PRO A 75 -5.35 2.41 -22.02
C PRO A 75 -4.06 2.39 -21.20
N ASN A 76 -3.81 1.26 -20.53
CA ASN A 76 -2.62 1.12 -19.71
C ASN A 76 -1.37 1.05 -20.59
N THR A 77 -0.39 1.92 -20.33
CA THR A 77 0.90 1.87 -21.03
C THR A 77 1.74 0.66 -20.59
N PRO A 78 2.75 0.23 -21.37
CA PRO A 78 3.65 -0.85 -20.97
C PRO A 78 4.35 -0.59 -19.62
N LEU A 79 4.75 0.66 -19.36
CA LEU A 79 5.37 1.01 -18.07
C LEU A 79 4.37 0.94 -16.92
N GLN A 80 3.14 1.41 -17.12
CA GLN A 80 2.08 1.29 -16.10
C GLN A 80 1.75 -0.18 -15.80
N ASN A 81 1.70 -1.03 -16.83
CA ASN A 81 1.50 -2.47 -16.68
C ASN A 81 2.65 -3.13 -15.90
N LEU A 82 3.91 -2.72 -16.13
CA LEU A 82 5.05 -3.20 -15.37
C LEU A 82 4.95 -2.84 -13.88
N VAL A 83 4.50 -1.62 -13.56
CA VAL A 83 4.29 -1.17 -12.17
C VAL A 83 3.16 -1.95 -11.49
N LEU A 84 2.07 -2.22 -12.23
CA LEU A 84 0.97 -3.06 -11.76
C LEU A 84 1.45 -4.49 -11.49
N ASP A 85 2.22 -5.10 -12.41
CA ASP A 85 2.76 -6.45 -12.24
C ASP A 85 3.71 -6.52 -11.02
N TYR A 86 4.60 -5.55 -10.88
CA TYR A 86 5.49 -5.41 -9.73
C TYR A 86 4.70 -5.34 -8.41
N SER A 87 3.65 -4.52 -8.38
CA SER A 87 2.84 -4.32 -7.17
C SER A 87 1.95 -5.53 -6.86
N ILE A 88 1.34 -6.16 -7.88
CA ILE A 88 0.57 -7.40 -7.71
C ILE A 88 1.46 -8.48 -7.07
N SER A 89 2.69 -8.65 -7.56
CA SER A 89 3.61 -9.64 -7.00
C SER A 89 3.99 -9.36 -5.55
N TYR A 90 4.20 -8.09 -5.17
CA TYR A 90 4.39 -7.70 -3.76
C TYR A 90 3.17 -8.07 -2.91
N PHE A 91 1.97 -7.60 -3.29
CA PHE A 91 0.76 -7.84 -2.51
C PHE A 91 0.43 -9.34 -2.39
N LEU A 92 0.74 -10.16 -3.40
CA LEU A 92 0.61 -11.62 -3.34
C LEU A 92 1.60 -12.24 -2.33
N MET A 93 2.86 -11.81 -2.34
CA MET A 93 3.86 -12.31 -1.40
C MET A 93 3.53 -11.91 0.04
N ASP A 94 3.10 -10.66 0.25
CA ASP A 94 2.77 -10.15 1.58
C ASP A 94 1.45 -10.75 2.09
N LEU A 95 0.46 -10.98 1.21
CA LEU A 95 -0.74 -11.77 1.55
C LEU A 95 -0.36 -13.19 2.00
N THR A 96 0.57 -13.84 1.31
CA THR A 96 1.08 -15.17 1.70
C THR A 96 1.70 -15.13 3.10
N HIS A 97 2.44 -14.07 3.41
CA HIS A 97 2.96 -13.82 4.75
C HIS A 97 1.83 -13.75 5.80
N TYR A 98 0.80 -12.92 5.58
CA TYR A 98 -0.30 -12.77 6.53
C TYR A 98 -1.07 -14.07 6.72
N LEU A 99 -1.35 -14.82 5.65
CA LEU A 99 -2.07 -16.10 5.73
C LEU A 99 -1.30 -17.15 6.54
N ILE A 100 0.04 -17.13 6.51
CA ILE A 100 0.88 -18.09 7.23
C ILE A 100 1.13 -17.66 8.68
N PHE A 101 1.50 -16.39 8.91
CA PHE A 101 2.02 -15.94 10.20
C PHE A 101 1.01 -15.15 11.04
N TYR A 102 0.01 -14.52 10.41
CA TYR A 102 -0.98 -13.67 11.06
C TYR A 102 -2.41 -13.91 10.52
N PRO A 103 -2.92 -15.17 10.50
CA PRO A 103 -4.21 -15.49 9.88
C PRO A 103 -5.41 -14.81 10.57
N SER A 104 -5.24 -14.38 11.82
CA SER A 104 -6.25 -13.63 12.57
C SER A 104 -6.30 -12.15 12.21
N ASP A 105 -5.34 -11.64 11.44
CA ASP A 105 -5.29 -10.24 11.02
C ASP A 105 -6.14 -9.99 9.77
N VAL A 106 -7.45 -10.16 9.96
CA VAL A 106 -8.46 -10.10 8.89
C VAL A 106 -8.51 -8.75 8.18
N LEU A 107 -8.12 -7.66 8.86
CA LEU A 107 -8.09 -6.31 8.28
C LEU A 107 -6.97 -6.19 7.24
N PHE A 108 -5.76 -6.62 7.58
CA PHE A 108 -4.64 -6.61 6.64
C PHE A 108 -4.84 -7.61 5.50
N ILE A 109 -5.34 -8.82 5.78
CA ILE A 109 -5.68 -9.81 4.75
C ILE A 109 -6.73 -9.25 3.79
N GLY A 110 -7.81 -8.69 4.33
CA GLY A 110 -8.87 -8.05 3.54
C GLY A 110 -8.36 -6.89 2.70
N HIS A 111 -7.49 -6.03 3.27
CA HIS A 111 -6.84 -4.95 2.54
C HIS A 111 -6.01 -5.46 1.35
N HIS A 112 -5.20 -6.50 1.53
CA HIS A 112 -4.38 -7.06 0.46
C HIS A 112 -5.23 -7.68 -0.64
N LEU A 113 -6.26 -8.45 -0.29
CA LEU A 113 -7.21 -9.02 -1.25
C LEU A 113 -7.93 -7.93 -2.05
N ALA A 114 -8.37 -6.87 -1.37
CA ALA A 114 -9.04 -5.73 -1.99
C ALA A 114 -8.13 -4.98 -2.96
N THR A 115 -6.89 -4.70 -2.57
CA THR A 115 -5.89 -4.06 -3.44
C THR A 115 -5.53 -4.95 -4.65
N LEU A 116 -5.33 -6.25 -4.42
CA LEU A 116 -5.10 -7.23 -5.49
C LEU A 116 -6.27 -7.27 -6.47
N PHE A 117 -7.51 -7.27 -5.99
CA PHE A 117 -8.69 -7.24 -6.84
C PHE A 117 -8.65 -6.02 -7.77
N VAL A 118 -8.40 -4.82 -7.23
CA VAL A 118 -8.31 -3.59 -8.04
C VAL A 118 -7.17 -3.65 -9.06
N PHE A 119 -5.98 -4.11 -8.65
CA PHE A 119 -4.83 -4.16 -9.55
C PHE A 119 -4.99 -5.21 -10.64
N VAL A 120 -5.43 -6.42 -10.30
CA VAL A 120 -5.62 -7.51 -11.26
C VAL A 120 -6.71 -7.17 -12.26
N THR A 121 -7.84 -6.60 -11.81
CA THR A 121 -8.90 -6.20 -12.75
C THR A 121 -8.45 -5.07 -13.66
N CYS A 122 -7.72 -4.06 -13.14
CA CYS A 122 -7.12 -3.00 -13.95
C CYS A 122 -6.13 -3.57 -14.99
N ARG A 123 -5.27 -4.50 -14.58
CA ARG A 123 -4.15 -5.01 -15.37
C ARG A 123 -4.52 -6.09 -16.39
N TYR A 124 -5.44 -6.98 -16.04
CA TYR A 124 -5.70 -8.23 -16.76
C TYR A 124 -7.14 -8.38 -17.23
N VAL A 125 -8.06 -7.54 -16.77
CA VAL A 125 -9.47 -7.61 -17.19
C VAL A 125 -9.81 -6.45 -18.11
N VAL A 126 -9.59 -5.20 -17.68
CA VAL A 126 -9.98 -4.03 -18.48
C VAL A 126 -8.86 -3.40 -19.28
N TYR A 127 -7.59 -3.58 -18.89
CA TYR A 127 -6.41 -3.00 -19.55
C TYR A 127 -6.44 -1.46 -19.67
N HIS A 128 -7.30 -0.81 -18.89
CA HIS A 128 -7.54 0.63 -18.87
C HIS A 128 -7.63 1.13 -17.42
N GLY A 129 -7.39 2.43 -17.22
CA GLY A 129 -7.60 3.10 -15.94
C GLY A 129 -6.43 3.04 -14.96
N ALA A 130 -5.25 2.58 -15.40
CA ALA A 130 -4.05 2.57 -14.56
C ALA A 130 -3.69 3.94 -14.00
N TYR A 131 -4.00 5.05 -14.70
CA TYR A 131 -3.80 6.41 -14.17
C TYR A 131 -4.37 6.56 -12.75
N ALA A 132 -5.64 6.21 -12.57
CA ALA A 132 -6.32 6.37 -11.29
C ALA A 132 -5.70 5.49 -10.21
N ILE A 133 -5.45 4.23 -10.57
CA ILE A 133 -4.95 3.20 -9.66
C ILE A 133 -3.51 3.52 -9.23
N LEU A 134 -2.67 4.00 -10.13
CA LEU A 134 -1.28 4.37 -9.85
C LEU A 134 -1.17 5.66 -9.05
N VAL A 135 -2.05 6.65 -9.25
CA VAL A 135 -2.10 7.82 -8.36
C VAL A 135 -2.48 7.39 -6.94
N LEU A 136 -3.46 6.51 -6.78
CA LEU A 136 -3.83 5.96 -5.48
C LEU A 136 -2.69 5.14 -4.85
N LEU A 137 -1.95 4.37 -5.64
CA LEU A 137 -0.74 3.67 -5.20
C LEU A 137 0.33 4.66 -4.73
N ILE A 138 0.58 5.75 -5.46
CA ILE A 138 1.54 6.78 -5.05
C ILE A 138 1.13 7.37 -3.70
N LEU A 139 -0.12 7.83 -3.57
CA LEU A 139 -0.65 8.37 -2.31
C LEU A 139 -0.55 7.32 -1.19
N ALA A 140 -0.69 6.05 -1.53
CA ALA A 140 -0.55 4.99 -0.57
C ALA A 140 0.89 4.82 -0.07
N GLU A 141 1.81 4.69 -0.99
CA GLU A 141 3.18 4.28 -0.71
C GLU A 141 4.07 5.43 -0.21
N VAL A 142 3.76 6.70 -0.49
CA VAL A 142 4.49 7.83 0.11
C VAL A 142 4.41 7.86 1.64
N THR A 143 3.34 7.28 2.20
CA THR A 143 3.19 7.10 3.65
C THR A 143 3.86 5.83 4.17
N SER A 144 4.08 4.84 3.29
CA SER A 144 4.54 3.49 3.62
C SER A 144 5.97 3.44 4.15
N PHE A 145 6.88 4.28 3.61
CA PHE A 145 8.27 4.33 4.10
C PHE A 145 8.35 4.68 5.59
N ILE A 146 7.64 5.76 5.99
CA ILE A 146 7.60 6.18 7.39
C ILE A 146 6.82 5.17 8.23
N GLN A 147 5.71 4.65 7.71
CA GLN A 147 4.89 3.65 8.40
C GLN A 147 5.68 2.39 8.73
N ASN A 148 6.40 1.79 7.78
CA ASN A 148 7.20 0.58 8.02
C ASN A 148 8.34 0.83 9.00
N THR A 149 9.02 1.99 8.90
CA THR A 149 10.06 2.37 9.86
C THR A 149 9.48 2.54 11.26
N TRP A 150 8.30 3.16 11.37
CA TRP A 150 7.55 3.32 12.61
C TRP A 150 7.10 1.96 13.20
N THR A 151 6.62 1.03 12.38
CA THR A 151 6.24 -0.33 12.78
C THR A 151 7.45 -1.11 13.32
N LEU A 152 8.58 -1.09 12.61
CA LEU A 152 9.81 -1.74 13.06
C LEU A 152 10.32 -1.16 14.39
N ALA A 153 10.26 0.17 14.54
CA ALA A 153 10.61 0.83 15.78
C ALA A 153 9.65 0.44 16.92
N ASN A 154 8.35 0.37 16.65
CA ASN A 154 7.34 -0.07 17.61
C ASN A 154 7.59 -1.51 18.10
N ALA A 155 7.93 -2.42 17.18
CA ALA A 155 8.20 -3.82 17.50
C ALA A 155 9.37 -4.01 18.48
N ARG A 156 10.30 -3.03 18.53
CA ARG A 156 11.52 -3.07 19.36
C ARG A 156 11.58 -2.01 20.45
N LYS A 157 10.57 -1.15 20.59
CA LYS A 157 10.60 -0.02 21.54
C LYS A 157 10.74 -0.45 23.00
N SER A 158 10.28 -1.66 23.34
CA SER A 158 10.35 -2.19 24.70
C SER A 158 11.73 -2.71 25.10
N ASP A 159 12.58 -3.06 24.13
CA ASP A 159 13.85 -3.74 24.38
C ASP A 159 15.07 -3.01 23.79
N VAL A 160 14.86 -1.97 22.98
CA VAL A 160 15.93 -1.14 22.40
C VAL A 160 15.60 0.34 22.59
N GLU A 161 16.41 1.03 23.40
CA GLU A 161 16.21 2.47 23.69
C GLU A 161 16.22 3.33 22.42
N PHE A 162 17.12 3.02 21.48
CA PHE A 162 17.16 3.71 20.19
C PHE A 162 15.84 3.53 19.41
N ALA A 163 15.25 2.33 19.41
CA ALA A 163 13.96 2.10 18.75
C ALA A 163 12.83 2.89 19.42
N ALA A 164 12.84 3.01 20.75
CA ALA A 164 11.88 3.85 21.46
C ALA A 164 11.99 5.33 21.07
N LYS A 165 13.22 5.86 20.94
CA LYS A 165 13.47 7.23 20.47
C LYS A 165 12.98 7.44 19.04
N VAL A 166 13.28 6.50 18.14
CA VAL A 166 12.81 6.54 16.74
C VAL A 166 11.29 6.50 16.68
N TYR A 167 10.64 5.61 17.43
CA TYR A 167 9.19 5.51 17.49
C TYR A 167 8.55 6.82 17.97
N ALA A 168 9.05 7.40 19.07
CA ALA A 168 8.54 8.65 19.63
C ALA A 168 8.75 9.84 18.68
N LEU A 169 9.91 9.89 18.00
CA LEU A 169 10.22 10.94 17.02
C LEU A 169 9.35 10.84 15.77
N LEU A 170 9.14 9.63 15.25
CA LEU A 170 8.40 9.42 14.01
C LEU A 170 6.88 9.47 14.18
N SER A 171 6.34 9.17 15.36
CA SER A 171 4.87 9.06 15.54
C SER A 171 4.13 10.34 15.14
N PRO A 172 4.46 11.56 15.64
CA PRO A 172 3.72 12.75 15.26
C PRO A 172 3.86 13.13 13.77
N PRO A 173 5.07 13.17 13.16
CA PRO A 173 5.22 13.41 11.72
C PRO A 173 4.50 12.38 10.86
N PHE A 174 4.58 11.10 11.23
CA PHE A 174 3.85 10.03 10.56
C PHE A 174 2.35 10.30 10.60
N TYR A 175 1.78 10.62 11.76
CA TYR A 175 0.34 10.82 11.88
C TYR A 175 -0.14 12.02 11.07
N VAL A 176 0.62 13.11 11.05
CA VAL A 176 0.33 14.28 10.21
C VAL A 176 0.37 13.91 8.73
N LEU A 177 1.46 13.32 8.26
CA LEU A 177 1.61 12.93 6.85
C LEU A 177 0.49 11.97 6.43
N TYR A 178 0.23 10.95 7.24
CA TYR A 178 -0.81 9.96 6.98
C TYR A 178 -2.20 10.61 6.92
N SER A 179 -2.51 11.51 7.86
CA SER A 179 -3.80 12.23 7.88
C SER A 179 -3.98 13.12 6.64
N LEU A 180 -2.93 13.84 6.21
CA LEU A 180 -2.99 14.69 5.01
C LEU A 180 -3.16 13.86 3.74
N VAL A 181 -2.34 12.82 3.57
CA VAL A 181 -2.31 12.05 2.32
C VAL A 181 -3.53 11.13 2.22
N ARG A 182 -3.82 10.35 3.27
CA ARG A 182 -4.91 9.37 3.27
C ARG A 182 -6.26 9.98 3.64
N GLY A 183 -6.28 11.01 4.49
CA GLY A 183 -7.49 11.64 4.98
C GLY A 183 -7.95 12.87 4.17
N ILE A 184 -7.10 13.42 3.30
CA ILE A 184 -7.47 14.58 2.45
C ILE A 184 -7.19 14.30 0.97
N ALA A 185 -5.93 14.06 0.59
CA ALA A 185 -5.55 13.91 -0.82
C ALA A 185 -6.23 12.67 -1.46
N GLY A 186 -6.25 11.54 -0.75
CA GLY A 186 -6.96 10.33 -1.16
C GLY A 186 -8.45 10.57 -1.44
N PRO A 187 -9.26 11.02 -0.45
CA PRO A 187 -10.67 11.32 -0.64
C PRO A 187 -10.94 12.30 -1.78
N TYR A 188 -10.15 13.36 -1.89
CA TYR A 188 -10.28 14.33 -2.97
C TYR A 188 -10.05 13.67 -4.34
N PHE A 189 -9.02 12.83 -4.48
CA PHE A 189 -8.75 12.12 -5.72
C PHE A 189 -9.85 11.10 -6.05
N VAL A 190 -10.37 10.39 -5.07
CA VAL A 190 -11.48 9.45 -5.26
C VAL A 190 -12.76 10.16 -5.69
N TYR A 191 -13.03 11.35 -5.15
CA TYR A 191 -14.14 12.18 -5.63
C TYR A 191 -13.98 12.55 -7.11
N ARG A 192 -12.77 12.93 -7.53
CA ARG A 192 -12.45 13.21 -8.96
C ARG A 192 -12.65 11.96 -9.82
N MET A 193 -12.17 10.80 -9.36
CA MET A 193 -12.35 9.52 -10.04
C MET A 193 -13.83 9.15 -10.18
N PHE A 194 -14.60 9.29 -9.11
CA PHE A 194 -16.02 8.96 -9.08
C PHE A 194 -16.86 9.86 -10.00
N THR A 195 -16.65 11.17 -9.92
CA THR A 195 -17.35 12.14 -10.78
C THR A 195 -17.04 11.92 -12.25
N TYR A 196 -15.78 11.57 -12.57
CA TYR A 196 -15.39 11.19 -13.93
C TYR A 196 -16.16 9.96 -14.43
N TYR A 197 -16.17 8.87 -13.67
CA TYR A 197 -16.86 7.65 -14.10
C TYR A 197 -18.39 7.82 -14.18
N LEU A 198 -18.98 8.62 -13.28
CA LEU A 198 -20.40 8.96 -13.33
C LEU A 198 -20.79 9.74 -14.59
N SER A 199 -19.90 10.56 -15.14
CA SER A 199 -20.16 11.28 -16.40
C SER A 199 -20.41 10.36 -17.59
N GLY A 200 -20.00 9.08 -17.46
CA GLY A 200 -20.09 8.09 -18.52
C GLY A 200 -18.93 8.11 -19.51
N ALA A 201 -17.93 8.99 -19.31
CA ALA A 201 -16.74 9.09 -20.16
C ALA A 201 -15.98 7.76 -20.33
N ALA A 202 -16.03 6.87 -19.33
CA ALA A 202 -15.36 5.57 -19.38
C ALA A 202 -16.26 4.40 -19.84
N ASN A 203 -17.56 4.60 -20.10
CA ASN A 203 -18.55 3.52 -20.30
C ASN A 203 -18.20 2.55 -21.45
N ASN A 204 -17.45 3.01 -22.45
CA ASN A 204 -17.10 2.22 -23.62
C ASN A 204 -15.91 1.28 -23.39
N VAL A 205 -15.12 1.51 -22.34
CA VAL A 205 -13.84 0.82 -22.10
C VAL A 205 -13.73 0.19 -20.71
N ILE A 206 -14.35 0.79 -19.69
CA ILE A 206 -14.39 0.25 -18.33
C ILE A 206 -15.84 -0.10 -17.98
N PRO A 207 -16.19 -1.39 -17.87
CA PRO A 207 -17.53 -1.83 -17.47
C PRO A 207 -17.97 -1.20 -16.15
N ARG A 208 -19.26 -0.85 -16.05
CA ARG A 208 -19.79 -0.14 -14.88
C ARG A 208 -19.56 -0.87 -13.57
N TRP A 209 -19.76 -2.19 -13.56
CA TRP A 209 -19.56 -3.00 -12.36
C TRP A 209 -18.11 -2.94 -11.86
N ILE A 210 -17.13 -2.80 -12.76
CA ILE A 210 -15.71 -2.74 -12.41
C ILE A 210 -15.40 -1.42 -11.72
N TRP A 211 -15.68 -0.28 -12.34
CA TRP A 211 -15.34 1.00 -11.71
C TRP A 211 -16.15 1.23 -10.44
N ILE A 212 -17.42 0.77 -10.38
CA ILE A 212 -18.23 0.83 -9.14
C ILE A 212 -17.54 0.03 -8.03
N SER A 213 -17.08 -1.19 -8.34
CA SER A 213 -16.36 -2.02 -7.37
C SER A 213 -15.04 -1.37 -6.92
N TRP A 214 -14.29 -0.72 -7.82
CA TRP A 214 -13.06 -0.01 -7.47
C TRP A 214 -13.34 1.17 -6.54
N VAL A 215 -14.31 2.02 -6.88
CA VAL A 215 -14.70 3.15 -6.03
C VAL A 215 -15.11 2.65 -4.64
N PHE A 216 -15.96 1.63 -4.57
CA PHE A 216 -16.42 1.05 -3.31
C PHE A 216 -15.26 0.55 -2.44
N VAL A 217 -14.35 -0.23 -3.03
CA VAL A 217 -13.17 -0.76 -2.35
C VAL A 217 -12.28 0.37 -1.82
N VAL A 218 -11.99 1.38 -2.66
CA VAL A 218 -11.09 2.48 -2.28
C VAL A 218 -11.71 3.37 -1.20
N VAL A 219 -13.01 3.68 -1.29
CA VAL A 219 -13.73 4.45 -0.26
C VAL A 219 -13.71 3.71 1.07
N THR A 220 -13.91 2.39 1.05
CA THR A 220 -13.86 1.56 2.26
C THR A 220 -12.45 1.58 2.87
N ALA A 221 -11.41 1.37 2.05
CA ALA A 221 -10.02 1.38 2.51
C ALA A 221 -9.62 2.73 3.12
N ILE A 222 -10.01 3.84 2.50
CA ILE A 222 -9.78 5.20 3.02
C ILE A 222 -10.53 5.41 4.34
N SER A 223 -11.78 4.96 4.45
CA SER A 223 -12.57 5.12 5.67
C SER A 223 -11.94 4.37 6.85
N VAL A 224 -11.53 3.12 6.64
CA VAL A 224 -10.83 2.32 7.66
C VAL A 224 -9.48 2.96 8.02
N SER A 225 -8.75 3.47 7.03
CA SER A 225 -7.48 4.20 7.22
C SER A 225 -7.66 5.45 8.10
N ILE A 226 -8.72 6.24 7.88
CA ILE A 226 -9.05 7.42 8.69
C ILE A 226 -9.42 7.02 10.12
N LEU A 227 -10.21 5.96 10.31
CA LEU A 227 -10.55 5.45 11.64
C LEU A 227 -9.31 4.99 12.40
N TRP A 228 -8.42 4.26 11.74
CA TRP A 228 -7.18 3.76 12.32
C TRP A 228 -6.27 4.90 12.77
N ILE A 229 -6.00 5.89 11.91
CA ILE A 229 -5.13 7.01 12.28
C ILE A 229 -5.75 7.91 13.36
N SER A 230 -7.08 8.05 13.36
CA SER A 230 -7.80 8.78 14.41
C SER A 230 -7.62 8.12 15.78
N ASN A 231 -7.65 6.78 15.83
CA ASN A 231 -7.39 6.05 17.06
C ASN A 231 -5.95 6.26 17.58
N LEU A 232 -4.96 6.28 16.67
CA LEU A 232 -3.57 6.57 17.02
C LEU A 232 -3.37 7.99 17.57
N TRP A 233 -4.05 8.98 17.01
CA TRP A 233 -4.06 10.34 17.54
C TRP A 233 -4.64 10.39 18.96
N VAL A 234 -5.75 9.70 19.19
CA VAL A 234 -6.39 9.62 20.52
C VAL A 234 -5.45 8.97 21.54
N GLU A 235 -4.77 7.89 21.16
CA GLU A 235 -3.80 7.20 22.02
C GLU A 235 -2.63 8.11 22.38
N LEU A 236 -2.01 8.77 21.40
CA LEU A 236 -0.90 9.70 21.62
C LEU A 236 -1.31 10.88 22.52
N TYR A 237 -2.50 11.45 22.30
CA TYR A 237 -3.00 12.55 23.13
C TYR A 237 -3.24 12.10 24.58
N ARG A 238 -3.79 10.89 24.77
CA ARG A 238 -4.03 10.30 26.09
C ARG A 238 -2.71 10.05 26.83
N GLU A 239 -1.69 9.53 26.15
CA GLU A 239 -0.37 9.32 26.74
C GLU A 239 0.27 10.64 27.18
N ARG A 240 0.31 11.64 26.30
CA ARG A 240 0.88 12.97 26.62
C ARG A 240 0.15 13.67 27.75
N SER A 241 -1.18 13.55 27.82
CA SER A 241 -1.97 14.13 28.91
C SER A 241 -1.62 13.51 30.26
N ARG A 242 -1.49 12.17 30.32
CA ARG A 242 -1.07 11.45 31.53
C ARG A 242 0.35 11.81 31.96
N GLU A 243 1.27 12.00 31.02
CA GLU A 243 2.64 12.44 31.33
C GLU A 243 2.67 13.86 31.92
N LEU A 244 1.85 14.77 31.40
CA LEU A 244 1.70 16.12 31.95
C LEU A 244 1.13 16.08 33.37
N GLU A 245 0.07 15.31 33.61
CA GLU A 245 -0.52 15.13 34.95
C GLU A 245 0.51 14.58 35.96
N ARG A 246 1.37 13.65 35.54
CA ARG A 246 2.44 13.09 36.40
C ARG A 246 3.58 14.08 36.67
N LYS A 247 3.78 15.09 35.81
CA LYS A 247 4.79 16.15 36.01
C LYS A 247 4.28 17.29 36.89
N VAL A 248 2.95 17.45 36.99
CA VAL A 248 2.29 18.50 37.78
C VAL A 248 2.02 18.05 39.22
N ARG A 249 1.90 16.74 39.48
CA ARG A 249 1.84 16.14 40.83
C ARG A 249 3.23 15.89 41.41
#